data_AF-A0A2S5LAT4-F1
#
_entry.id   AF-A0A2S5LAT4-F1
#
_cell.length_a   1.000
_cell.length_b   1.000
_cell.length_c   1.000
_cell.angle_alpha   90.00
_cell.angle_beta   90.00
_cell.angle_gamma   90.00
#
_symmetry.space_group_name_H-M   'P 1'
#
loop_
_entity.id
_entity.type
_entity.pdbx_description
1 polymer ?
#
loop_
_entity_poly.entity_id
_entity_poly.type
_entity_poly.pdbx_seq_one_letter_code
_entity_poly.pdbx_strand_id
1 'polypeptide(L)'
;ALQAAALNLGLNEQQAKELSIATFKGASLLADASATPIETLRMQVTSKGGTTEQGVLSLQNSQVKQAIMLAAQKACERATTLGDELGKD
;
A
#
# COMPACT_ATOMS: atom_id res chain seq x y z
N ALA A 1 4.60 8.17 1.05
CA ALA A 1 4.16 8.05 2.46
C ALA A 1 5.22 7.36 3.33
N LEU A 2 5.55 6.08 3.08
CA LEU A 2 6.47 5.32 3.94
C LEU A 2 7.88 5.95 4.08
N GLN A 3 8.47 6.44 2.99
CA GLN A 3 9.76 7.15 3.03
C GLN A 3 9.70 8.42 3.90
N ALA A 4 8.62 9.21 3.78
CA ALA A 4 8.44 10.39 4.61
C ALA A 4 8.27 10.03 6.09
N ALA A 5 7.56 8.94 6.39
CA ALA A 5 7.46 8.43 7.76
C ALA A 5 8.84 8.01 8.31
N ALA A 6 9.64 7.30 7.51
CA ALA A 6 11.00 6.90 7.87
C ALA A 6 11.91 8.11 8.18
N LEU A 7 11.84 9.17 7.37
CA LEU A 7 12.54 10.43 7.62
C LEU A 7 12.11 11.06 8.96
N ASN A 8 10.80 11.15 9.20
CA ASN A 8 10.26 11.70 10.45
C ASN A 8 10.64 10.87 11.69
N LEU A 9 10.94 9.58 11.50
CA LEU A 9 11.41 8.65 12.55
C LEU A 9 12.94 8.66 12.72
N GLY A 10 13.65 9.55 12.02
CA GLY A 10 15.09 9.79 12.22
C GLY A 10 16.02 9.03 11.27
N LEU A 11 15.49 8.34 10.25
CA LEU A 11 16.34 7.79 9.19
C LEU A 11 16.83 8.89 8.26
N ASN A 12 18.03 8.71 7.71
CA ASN A 12 18.52 9.60 6.65
C ASN A 12 17.80 9.34 5.32
N GLU A 13 17.94 10.26 4.36
CA GLU A 13 17.24 10.18 3.07
C GLU A 13 17.53 8.91 2.29
N GLN A 14 18.80 8.49 2.25
CA GLN A 14 19.22 7.28 1.57
C GLN A 14 18.56 6.04 2.18
N GLN A 15 18.66 5.87 3.50
CA GLN A 15 18.07 4.76 4.25
C GLN A 15 16.54 4.75 4.11
N ALA A 16 15.90 5.91 4.26
CA ALA A 16 14.45 6.03 4.16
C ALA A 16 13.95 5.60 2.79
N LYS A 17 14.64 6.01 1.72
CA LYS A 17 14.33 5.64 0.34
C LYS A 17 14.55 4.14 0.10
N GLU A 18 15.75 3.65 0.42
CA GLU A 18 16.14 2.25 0.18
C GLU A 18 15.22 1.28 0.91
N LEU A 19 15.00 1.48 2.21
CA LEU A 19 14.14 0.62 3.01
C LEU A 19 12.69 0.66 2.53
N SER A 20 12.15 1.85 2.22
CA SER A 20 10.77 1.96 1.73
C SER A 20 10.57 1.19 0.42
N ILE A 21 11.47 1.37 -0.55
CA ILE A 21 11.40 0.66 -1.83
C ILE A 21 11.52 -0.85 -1.60
N ALA A 22 12.48 -1.28 -0.78
CA ALA A 22 12.68 -2.70 -0.47
C ALA A 22 11.45 -3.32 0.20
N THR A 23 10.80 -2.61 1.13
CA THR A 23 9.57 -3.05 1.80
C THR A 23 8.44 -3.32 0.79
N PHE A 24 8.14 -2.35 -0.08
CA PHE A 24 7.08 -2.55 -1.08
C PHE A 24 7.44 -3.64 -2.08
N LYS A 25 8.68 -3.65 -2.59
CA LYS A 25 9.14 -4.68 -3.53
C LYS A 25 9.05 -6.08 -2.93
N GLY A 26 9.55 -6.27 -1.70
CA GLY A 26 9.54 -7.55 -1.02
C GLY A 26 8.12 -8.05 -0.75
N ALA A 27 7.21 -7.17 -0.31
CA ALA A 27 5.82 -7.52 -0.09
C ALA A 27 5.11 -7.94 -1.40
N SER A 28 5.35 -7.22 -2.50
CA SER A 28 4.79 -7.57 -3.81
C SER A 28 5.34 -8.90 -4.32
N LEU A 29 6.65 -9.13 -4.23
CA LEU A 29 7.26 -10.40 -4.64
C LEU A 29 6.77 -11.58 -3.81
N LEU A 30 6.61 -11.41 -2.49
CA LEU A 30 6.06 -12.45 -1.63
C LEU A 30 4.61 -12.78 -1.99
N ALA A 31 3.79 -11.78 -2.28
CA ALA A 31 2.39 -11.98 -2.67
C ALA A 31 2.26 -12.67 -4.03
N ASP A 32 3.10 -12.31 -5.00
CA ASP A 32 3.10 -12.90 -6.35
C ASP A 32 3.57 -14.36 -6.35
N ALA A 33 4.60 -14.68 -5.56
CA ALA A 33 5.18 -16.03 -5.50
C ALA A 33 4.41 -17.01 -4.60
N SER A 34 3.39 -16.55 -3.85
CA SER A 34 2.71 -17.36 -2.83
C SER A 34 1.32 -17.78 -3.25
N ALA A 35 0.99 -19.05 -3.04
CA ALA A 35 -0.39 -19.55 -3.11
C ALA A 35 -1.22 -19.18 -1.86
N THR A 36 -0.57 -18.62 -0.83
CA THR A 36 -1.25 -18.22 0.41
C THR A 36 -2.03 -16.92 0.18
N PRO A 37 -3.29 -16.82 0.63
CA PRO A 37 -4.05 -15.57 0.52
C PRO A 37 -3.31 -14.39 1.17
N ILE A 38 -3.39 -13.21 0.55
CA ILE A 38 -2.70 -11.98 1.02
C ILE A 38 -3.08 -11.64 2.48
N GLU A 39 -4.34 -11.85 2.87
CA GLU A 39 -4.77 -11.62 4.25
C GLU A 39 -4.03 -12.53 5.23
N THR A 40 -3.83 -13.79 4.87
CA THR A 40 -3.06 -14.77 5.67
C THR A 40 -1.58 -14.38 5.72
N LEU A 41 -0.97 -13.94 4.62
CA LEU A 41 0.41 -13.44 4.61
C LEU A 41 0.59 -12.27 5.58
N ARG A 42 -0.35 -11.32 5.60
CA ARG A 42 -0.36 -10.22 6.57
C ARG A 42 -0.47 -10.73 8.02
N MET A 43 -1.35 -11.70 8.27
CA MET A 43 -1.51 -12.29 9.61
C MET A 43 -0.23 -12.98 10.10
N GLN A 44 0.49 -13.67 9.22
CA GLN A 44 1.75 -14.36 9.55
C GLN A 44 2.86 -13.43 10.04
N VAL A 45 2.83 -12.15 9.65
CA VAL A 45 3.80 -11.12 10.10
C VAL A 45 3.24 -10.20 11.20
N THR A 46 2.04 -10.50 11.71
CA THR A 46 1.34 -9.69 12.72
C THR A 46 1.17 -10.50 14.00
N SER A 47 2.05 -10.30 14.98
CA SER A 47 1.89 -10.88 16.31
C SER A 47 0.89 -10.06 17.15
N LYS A 48 0.11 -10.75 17.99
CA LYS A 48 -0.82 -10.12 18.93
C LYS A 48 -0.06 -9.20 19.89
N GLY A 49 -0.48 -7.95 19.99
CA GLY A 49 0.19 -6.91 20.80
C GLY A 49 1.52 -6.40 20.22
N GLY A 50 1.89 -6.80 19.00
CA GLY A 50 3.15 -6.41 18.37
C GLY A 50 3.10 -5.04 17.67
N THR A 51 4.27 -4.55 17.25
CA THR A 51 4.40 -3.26 16.54
C THR A 51 3.68 -3.27 15.19
N THR A 52 3.73 -4.38 14.45
CA THR A 52 3.01 -4.54 13.18
C THR A 52 1.50 -4.43 13.37
N GLU A 53 0.96 -5.00 14.45
CA GLU A 53 -0.48 -4.92 14.76
C GLU A 53 -0.92 -3.47 14.95
N GLN A 54 -0.14 -2.69 15.73
CA GLN A 54 -0.44 -1.27 15.96
C GLN A 54 -0.37 -0.43 14.67
N GLY A 55 0.60 -0.72 13.80
CA GLY A 55 0.69 -0.10 12.48
C GLY A 55 -0.52 -0.43 11.59
N VAL A 56 -0.91 -1.70 11.54
CA VAL A 56 -2.07 -2.16 10.76
C VAL A 56 -3.38 -1.57 11.28
N LEU A 57 -3.60 -1.56 12.59
CA LEU A 57 -4.78 -0.95 13.21
C LEU A 57 -4.87 0.54 12.89
N SER A 58 -3.75 1.26 12.91
CA SER A 58 -3.71 2.68 12.55
C SER A 58 -4.11 2.92 11.08
N LEU A 59 -3.66 2.07 10.16
CA LEU A 59 -4.06 2.13 8.74
C LEU A 59 -5.55 1.81 8.55
N GLN A 60 -6.09 0.86 9.31
CA GLN A 60 -7.51 0.49 9.29
C GLN A 60 -8.40 1.62 9.83
N ASN A 61 -8.05 2.19 10.98
CA ASN A 61 -8.77 3.31 11.59
C ASN A 61 -8.73 4.57 10.71
N SER A 62 -7.65 4.74 9.96
CA SER A 62 -7.50 5.82 8.98
C SER A 62 -8.16 5.53 7.62
N GLN A 63 -8.88 4.41 7.50
CA GLN A 63 -9.64 4.02 6.30
C GLN A 63 -8.81 3.95 5.01
N VAL A 64 -7.53 3.56 5.11
CA VAL A 64 -6.61 3.53 3.97
C VAL A 64 -7.09 2.56 2.88
N LYS A 65 -7.65 1.39 3.27
CA LYS A 65 -8.22 0.43 2.32
C LYS A 65 -9.34 1.06 1.48
N GLN A 66 -10.26 1.76 2.14
CA GLN A 66 -11.38 2.42 1.49
C GLN A 66 -10.91 3.55 0.58
N ALA A 67 -9.91 4.32 1.01
CA ALA A 67 -9.31 5.38 0.19
C ALA A 67 -8.67 4.84 -1.10
N ILE A 68 -7.96 3.71 -1.02
CA ILE A 68 -7.37 3.06 -2.22
C ILE A 68 -8.48 2.58 -3.18
N MET A 69 -9.54 1.94 -2.65
CA MET A 69 -10.67 1.50 -3.47
C MET A 69 -11.36 2.67 -4.17
N LEU A 70 -11.60 3.77 -3.44
CA LEU A 70 -12.20 4.98 -3.99
C LEU A 70 -11.31 5.61 -5.08
N ALA A 71 -9.99 5.67 -4.86
CA ALA A 71 -9.05 6.20 -5.84
C ALA A 71 -9.07 5.38 -7.15
N ALA A 72 -9.06 4.05 -7.05
CA ALA A 72 -9.15 3.17 -8.22
C ALA A 72 -10.47 3.35 -8.98
N GLN A 73 -11.59 3.45 -8.25
CA GLN A 73 -12.90 3.70 -8.84
C GLN A 73 -12.95 5.04 -9.58
N LYS A 74 -12.43 6.11 -8.98
CA LYS A 74 -12.37 7.43 -9.60
C LYS A 74 -11.46 7.48 -10.82
N ALA A 75 -10.34 6.76 -10.78
CA ALA A 75 -9.45 6.62 -11.94
C ALA A 75 -10.15 5.89 -13.10
N CYS A 76 -10.90 4.82 -12.80
CA CYS A 76 -11.69 4.09 -13.79
C CYS A 76 -12.76 4.98 -14.44
N GLU A 77 -13.54 5.71 -13.62
CA GLU A 77 -14.55 6.66 -14.12
C GLU A 77 -13.94 7.67 -15.10
N ARG A 78 -12.79 8.26 -14.77
CA ARG A 78 -12.12 9.21 -15.68
C ARG A 78 -11.60 8.54 -16.94
N ALA A 79 -11.04 7.33 -16.84
CA ALA A 79 -10.57 6.59 -18.01
C ALA A 79 -11.72 6.32 -19.01
N THR A 80 -12.89 5.95 -18.51
CA THR A 80 -14.10 5.78 -19.34
C THR A 80 -14.50 7.09 -20.02
N THR A 81 -14.60 8.19 -19.27
CA THR A 81 -14.95 9.49 -19.84
C THR A 81 -13.95 9.94 -20.91
N LEU A 82 -12.64 9.74 -20.68
CA LEU A 82 -11.60 10.02 -21.67
C LEU A 82 -11.75 9.17 -22.94
N GLY A 83 -12.08 7.88 -22.79
CA GLY A 83 -12.33 7.00 -23.93
C GLY A 83 -13.54 7.46 -24.76
N ASP A 84 -14.62 7.88 -24.10
CA ASP A 84 -15.81 8.41 -24.76
C ASP A 84 -15.57 9.76 -25.44
N GLU A 85 -14.72 10.61 -24.86
CA GLU A 85 -14.30 11.88 -25.45
C GLU A 85 -13.46 11.64 -26.72
N LEU A 86 -12.43 10.80 -26.63
CA LEU A 86 -11.47 10.54 -27.71
C LEU A 86 -12.02 9.63 -28.82
N GLY A 87 -13.01 8.80 -28.54
CA GLY A 87 -13.64 7.92 -29.54
C GLY A 87 -14.76 8.57 -30.36
N LYS A 88 -15.10 9.83 -30.06
CA LYS A 88 -16.09 10.64 -30.81
C LYS A 88 -15.48 11.57 -31.85
N ASP A 89 -14.16 11.70 -31.86
CA ASP A 89 -13.37 12.35 -32.92
C ASP A 89 -12.97 11.32 -34.00
#